data_AF-A0A6I1KDM7-F1
#
_entry.id   AF-A0A6I1KDM7-F1
#
_cell.length_a   1.000
_cell.length_b   1.000
_cell.length_c   1.000
_cell.angle_alpha   90.00
_cell.angle_beta   90.00
_cell.angle_gamma   90.00
#
_symmetry.space_group_name_H-M   'P 1'
#
loop_
_entity.id
_entity.type
_entity.pdbx_description
1 polymer ?
#
loop_
_entity_poly.entity_id
_entity_poly.type
_entity_poly.pdbx_seq_one_letter_code
_entity_poly.pdbx_strand_id
1 'polypeptide(L)'
;MDVQAQTVPVDGQVAGNDVGMTTDKPEDLLAGKSKTEIKKFPEGRHYGVLAQAIEKVLPEVVSTDANGDKGVSYSGIIPVLIEVIKEQQKNIEKQQQELAEIRSLVGRLSAANSQ
;
A
#
# COMPACT_ATOMS: atom_id res chain seq x y z
N MET A 1 -7.79 8.40 5.76
CA MET A 1 -7.42 8.07 4.37
C MET A 1 -7.89 6.66 4.13
N ASP A 2 -8.98 6.47 3.38
CA ASP A 2 -9.46 5.13 3.04
C ASP A 2 -8.76 4.69 1.76
N VAL A 3 -7.70 3.90 1.91
CA VAL A 3 -7.12 3.16 0.78
C VAL A 3 -7.98 1.92 0.60
N GLN A 4 -8.84 1.92 -0.42
CA GLN A 4 -9.71 0.78 -0.69
C GLN A 4 -8.87 -0.36 -1.25
N ALA A 5 -8.73 -1.44 -0.48
CA ALA A 5 -8.22 -2.71 -0.98
C ALA A 5 -9.27 -3.31 -1.91
N GLN A 6 -8.91 -3.59 -3.15
CA GLN A 6 -9.79 -4.23 -4.12
C GLN A 6 -9.22 -5.58 -4.54
N THR A 7 -10.08 -6.60 -4.61
CA THR A 7 -9.78 -7.88 -5.22
C THR A 7 -10.17 -7.83 -6.68
N VAL A 8 -9.24 -8.16 -7.58
CA VAL A 8 -9.54 -8.33 -9.00
C VAL A 8 -9.40 -9.82 -9.33
N PRO A 9 -10.47 -10.50 -9.80
CA PRO A 9 -10.34 -11.85 -10.33
C PRO A 9 -9.57 -11.78 -11.65
N VAL A 10 -8.43 -12.47 -11.72
CA VAL A 10 -7.69 -12.66 -12.96
C VAL A 10 -8.23 -13.93 -13.62
N ASP A 11 -9.38 -13.80 -14.29
CA ASP A 11 -9.78 -14.79 -15.29
C ASP A 11 -8.78 -14.70 -16.44
N GLY A 12 -8.41 -15.81 -17.08
CA GLY A 12 -7.32 -15.91 -18.07
C GLY A 12 -7.40 -14.99 -19.32
N GLN A 13 -8.30 -14.01 -19.35
CA GLN A 13 -8.20 -12.79 -20.15
C GLN A 13 -7.38 -11.73 -19.41
N VAL A 14 -6.18 -11.49 -19.91
CA VAL A 14 -5.32 -10.42 -19.42
C VAL A 14 -6.00 -9.07 -19.69
N ALA A 15 -6.60 -8.47 -18.68
CA ALA A 15 -6.93 -7.05 -18.70
C ALA A 15 -5.60 -6.29 -18.68
N GLY A 16 -5.43 -5.31 -19.56
CA GLY A 16 -4.16 -4.65 -19.86
C GLY A 16 -3.56 -3.78 -18.75
N ASN A 17 -3.83 -4.08 -17.47
CA ASN A 17 -3.69 -3.08 -16.40
C ASN A 17 -2.63 -3.42 -15.33
N ASP A 18 -1.95 -4.57 -15.42
CA ASP A 18 -0.94 -4.95 -14.45
C ASP A 18 0.42 -5.19 -15.13
N VAL A 19 1.36 -4.25 -14.97
CA VAL A 19 2.72 -4.35 -15.53
C VAL A 19 3.73 -4.42 -14.39
N GLY A 20 4.12 -5.64 -14.00
CA GLY A 20 5.24 -5.90 -13.09
C GLY A 20 6.52 -6.22 -13.85
N MET A 21 7.48 -5.29 -13.89
CA MET A 21 8.80 -5.53 -14.48
C MET A 21 9.71 -6.26 -13.48
N THR A 22 9.92 -7.56 -13.69
CA THR A 22 11.12 -8.26 -13.20
C THR A 22 11.87 -8.81 -14.41
N THR A 23 13.15 -8.51 -14.52
CA THR A 23 14.01 -8.96 -15.62
C THR A 23 14.59 -10.32 -15.26
N ASP A 24 14.27 -11.37 -16.01
CA ASP A 24 14.97 -12.64 -15.87
C ASP A 24 15.28 -13.22 -17.26
N LYS A 25 16.59 -13.38 -17.48
CA LYS A 25 17.35 -14.15 -18.48
C LYS A 25 17.61 -13.52 -19.87
N PRO A 26 18.88 -13.48 -20.31
CA PRO A 26 19.30 -12.85 -21.58
C PRO A 26 18.94 -13.67 -22.83
N GLU A 27 18.48 -14.91 -22.66
CA GLU A 27 18.12 -15.83 -23.74
C GLU A 27 16.80 -15.46 -24.45
N ASP A 28 15.96 -14.65 -23.81
CA ASP A 28 14.67 -14.18 -24.37
C ASP A 28 14.83 -13.02 -25.38
N LEU A 29 16.03 -12.43 -25.51
CA LEU A 29 16.29 -11.31 -26.45
C LEU A 29 16.56 -11.77 -27.89
N LEU A 30 16.80 -13.06 -28.15
CA LEU A 30 17.34 -13.53 -29.44
C LEU A 30 16.27 -13.95 -30.46
N ALA A 31 15.00 -14.09 -30.06
CA ALA A 31 13.92 -14.33 -31.00
C ALA A 31 13.32 -12.97 -31.38
N GLY A 32 13.66 -12.42 -32.56
CA GLY A 32 13.17 -11.15 -33.11
C GLY A 32 11.65 -11.08 -33.29
N LYS A 33 10.91 -11.13 -32.19
CA LYS A 33 9.47 -11.00 -32.05
C LYS A 33 9.24 -9.82 -31.11
N SER A 34 9.00 -8.66 -31.70
CA SER A 34 8.47 -7.49 -31.02
C SER A 34 7.06 -7.81 -30.48
N LYS A 35 7.00 -8.37 -29.28
CA LYS A 35 5.76 -8.42 -28.50
C LYS A 35 6.16 -8.61 -27.05
N THR A 36 6.14 -7.50 -26.30
CA THR A 36 6.19 -7.45 -24.85
C THR A 36 5.43 -8.65 -24.29
N GLU A 37 6.16 -9.62 -23.75
CA GLU A 37 5.54 -10.78 -23.11
C GLU A 37 4.72 -10.25 -21.94
N ILE A 38 3.41 -10.27 -22.10
CA ILE A 38 2.48 -10.03 -21.00
C ILE A 38 2.72 -11.18 -20.01
N LYS A 39 3.52 -10.92 -18.98
CA LYS A 39 3.68 -11.84 -17.84
C LYS A 39 2.30 -11.98 -17.21
N LYS A 40 1.62 -13.08 -17.55
CA LYS A 40 0.34 -13.43 -16.94
C LYS A 40 0.54 -13.53 -15.43
N PHE A 41 -0.23 -12.77 -14.66
CA PHE A 41 -0.30 -12.98 -13.23
C PHE A 41 -0.75 -14.42 -12.98
N PRO A 42 -0.15 -15.11 -12.00
CA PRO A 42 -0.59 -16.45 -11.65
C PRO A 42 -2.08 -16.41 -11.33
N GLU A 43 -2.83 -17.40 -11.80
CA GLU A 43 -4.28 -17.43 -11.59
C GLU A 43 -4.61 -17.41 -10.09
N GLY A 44 -5.61 -16.62 -9.71
CA GLY A 44 -6.01 -16.44 -8.32
C GLY A 44 -6.50 -15.04 -8.00
N ARG A 45 -6.84 -14.83 -6.72
CA ARG A 45 -7.22 -13.50 -6.21
C ARG A 45 -5.96 -12.73 -5.85
N HIS A 46 -5.80 -11.56 -6.46
CA HIS A 46 -4.74 -10.62 -6.13
C HIS A 46 -5.34 -9.46 -5.34
N TYR A 47 -4.60 -9.01 -4.33
CA TYR A 47 -4.92 -7.83 -3.56
C TYR A 47 -3.96 -6.72 -3.98
N GLY A 48 -4.51 -5.58 -4.34
CA GLY A 48 -3.74 -4.43 -4.77
C GLY A 48 -4.36 -3.13 -4.30
N VAL A 49 -3.68 -2.05 -4.66
CA VAL A 49 -4.14 -0.68 -4.43
C VAL A 49 -4.46 -0.03 -5.78
N LEU A 50 -5.47 0.83 -5.79
CA LEU A 50 -5.83 1.59 -6.98
C LEU A 50 -4.78 2.67 -7.26
N ALA A 51 -4.10 2.58 -8.40
CA ALA A 51 -3.03 3.51 -8.77
C ALA A 51 -3.47 4.99 -8.73
N GLN A 52 -4.69 5.27 -9.17
CA GLN A 52 -5.30 6.61 -9.17
C GLN A 52 -5.57 7.14 -7.75
N ALA A 53 -5.78 6.25 -6.77
CA ALA A 53 -5.92 6.64 -5.38
C ALA A 53 -4.54 6.95 -4.77
N ILE A 54 -3.53 6.14 -5.08
CA ILE A 54 -2.16 6.35 -4.63
C ILE A 54 -1.56 7.62 -5.24
N GLU A 55 -1.82 7.91 -6.52
CA GLU A 55 -1.30 9.09 -7.21
C GLU A 55 -1.67 10.40 -6.53
N LYS A 56 -2.85 10.48 -5.90
CA LYS A 56 -3.30 11.68 -5.17
C LYS A 56 -2.50 11.95 -3.90
N VAL A 57 -1.77 10.95 -3.39
CA VAL A 57 -1.09 10.98 -2.10
C VAL A 57 0.42 10.83 -2.26
N LEU A 58 0.86 9.83 -3.02
CA LEU A 58 2.25 9.57 -3.39
C LEU A 58 2.35 9.48 -4.92
N PRO A 59 2.33 10.59 -5.66
CA PRO A 59 2.51 10.57 -7.11
C PRO A 59 3.87 9.98 -7.53
N GLU A 60 4.89 10.07 -6.69
CA GLU A 60 6.25 9.61 -6.96
C GLU A 60 6.39 8.08 -7.07
N VAL A 61 5.44 7.33 -6.51
CA VAL A 61 5.41 5.86 -6.64
C VAL A 61 4.51 5.40 -7.78
N VAL A 62 3.88 6.30 -8.52
CA VAL A 62 3.00 5.98 -9.63
C VAL A 62 3.67 6.34 -10.96
N SER A 63 3.67 5.39 -11.90
CA SER A 63 4.13 5.62 -13.27
C SER A 63 2.95 5.51 -14.23
N THR A 64 3.00 6.28 -15.30
CA THR A 64 2.07 6.17 -16.44
C THR A 64 2.86 5.71 -17.66
N ASP A 65 2.38 4.70 -18.35
CA ASP A 65 3.02 4.20 -19.56
C ASP A 65 2.63 5.02 -20.81
N ALA A 66 3.15 4.63 -21.98
CA ALA A 66 2.86 5.31 -23.24
C ALA A 66 1.40 5.18 -23.71
N ASN A 67 0.65 4.21 -23.19
CA ASN A 67 -0.76 3.97 -23.50
C ASN A 67 -1.69 4.69 -22.51
N GLY A 68 -1.15 5.27 -21.45
CA GLY A 68 -1.91 5.96 -20.40
C GLY A 68 -2.27 5.06 -19.20
N ASP A 69 -1.77 3.82 -19.16
CA ASP A 69 -2.00 2.89 -18.08
C ASP A 69 -1.13 3.24 -16.87
N LYS A 70 -1.71 3.18 -15.67
CA LYS A 70 -1.04 3.58 -14.42
C LYS A 70 -0.66 2.37 -13.57
N GLY A 71 0.62 2.30 -13.21
CA GLY A 71 1.18 1.28 -12.32
C GLY A 71 1.70 1.87 -11.01
N VAL A 72 1.77 1.04 -9.97
CA VAL A 72 2.27 1.43 -8.65
C VAL A 72 3.56 0.68 -8.32
N SER A 73 4.59 1.42 -7.91
CA SER A 73 5.84 0.88 -7.39
C SER A 73 5.70 0.51 -5.91
N TYR A 74 5.41 -0.76 -5.63
CA TYR A 74 5.33 -1.28 -4.27
C TYR A 74 6.64 -1.12 -3.48
N SER A 75 7.80 -1.25 -4.15
CA SER A 75 9.10 -1.03 -3.53
C SER A 75 9.28 0.42 -3.06
N GLY A 76 8.73 1.39 -3.79
CA GLY A 76 8.75 2.80 -3.42
C GLY A 76 7.85 3.13 -2.22
N ILE A 77 6.81 2.33 -1.99
CA ILE A 77 5.85 2.53 -0.89
C ILE A 77 6.42 2.10 0.47
N ILE A 78 7.26 1.07 0.50
CA ILE A 78 7.76 0.45 1.75
C ILE A 78 8.43 1.47 2.70
N PRO A 79 9.35 2.34 2.25
CA PRO A 79 9.98 3.32 3.14
C PRO A 79 8.96 4.28 3.79
N VAL A 80 7.94 4.69 3.04
CA VAL A 80 6.88 5.58 3.55
C VAL A 80 6.01 4.84 4.57
N LEU A 81 5.66 3.59 4.31
CA LEU A 81 4.90 2.77 5.27
C LEU A 81 5.64 2.61 6.60
N ILE A 82 6.96 2.43 6.58
CA ILE A 82 7.76 2.33 7.80
C ILE A 82 7.63 3.60 8.63
N GLU A 83 7.69 4.77 8.01
CA GLU A 83 7.58 6.04 8.73
C GLU A 83 6.16 6.26 9.28
N VAL A 84 5.13 5.93 8.49
CA VAL A 84 3.74 5.99 8.93
C VAL A 84 3.48 5.08 10.13
N ILE A 85 4.02 3.86 10.14
CA ILE A 85 3.88 2.93 11.26
C ILE A 85 4.56 3.49 12.52
N LYS A 86 5.75 4.10 12.40
CA LYS A 86 6.43 4.73 13.54
C LYS A 86 5.63 5.92 14.08
N GLU A 87 5.10 6.75 13.21
CA GLU A 87 4.26 7.89 13.61
C GLU A 87 2.98 7.40 14.29
N GLN A 88 2.34 6.36 13.74
CA GLN A 88 1.18 5.72 14.34
C GLN A 88 1.51 5.16 15.74
N GLN A 89 2.67 4.53 15.92
CA GLN A 89 3.12 4.01 17.21
C GLN A 89 3.30 5.14 18.24
N LYS A 90 3.90 6.27 17.85
CA LYS A 90 4.01 7.46 18.73
C LYS A 90 2.63 8.00 19.13
N ASN A 91 1.67 8.03 18.20
CA ASN A 91 0.31 8.47 18.49
C ASN A 91 -0.39 7.55 19.49
N ILE A 92 -0.19 6.22 19.36
CA ILE A 92 -0.72 5.23 20.32
C ILE A 92 -0.11 5.45 21.71
N GLU A 93 1.21 5.63 21.81
CA GLU A 93 1.89 5.87 23.09
C GLU A 93 1.39 7.15 23.76
N LYS A 94 1.22 8.23 22.99
CA LYS A 94 0.65 9.48 23.50
C LYS A 94 -0.77 9.30 24.01
N GLN A 95 -1.63 8.61 23.25
CA GLN A 95 -3.00 8.34 23.67
C GLN A 95 -3.05 7.47 24.94
N GLN A 96 -2.14 6.51 25.10
CA GLN A 96 -2.04 5.70 26.30
C GLN A 96 -1.61 6.52 27.52
N GLN A 97 -0.67 7.44 27.35
CA GLN A 97 -0.25 8.37 28.40
C GLN A 97 -1.41 9.27 28.85
N GLU A 98 -2.11 9.90 27.91
CA GLU A 98 -3.29 10.73 28.20
C GLU A 98 -4.37 9.93 28.95
N LEU A 99 -4.64 8.67 28.53
CA LEU A 99 -5.57 7.80 29.22
C LEU A 99 -5.12 7.47 30.66
N ALA A 100 -3.82 7.24 30.88
CA ALA A 100 -3.28 6.96 32.21
C ALA A 100 -3.44 8.18 33.13
N GLU A 101 -3.14 9.38 32.63
CA GLU A 101 -3.31 10.64 33.37
C GLU A 101 -4.76 10.89 33.75
N ILE A 102 -5.68 10.74 32.79
CA ILE A 102 -7.12 10.91 33.02
C ILE A 102 -7.61 9.92 34.09
N ARG A 103 -7.21 8.64 34.00
CA ARG A 103 -7.58 7.62 34.98
C ARG A 103 -7.06 7.94 36.39
N SER A 104 -5.84 8.46 36.48
CA SER A 104 -5.25 8.91 37.76
C SER A 104 -6.03 10.09 38.36
N LEU A 105 -6.40 11.07 37.53
CA LEU A 105 -7.20 12.21 37.97
C LEU A 105 -8.57 11.78 38.50
N VAL A 106 -9.26 10.90 37.76
CA VAL A 106 -10.55 10.33 38.18
C VAL A 106 -10.42 9.62 39.53
N GLY A 107 -9.40 8.79 39.71
CA GLY A 107 -9.16 8.07 40.97
C GLY A 107 -8.94 9.01 42.17
N ARG A 108 -8.18 10.09 41.97
CA ARG A 108 -7.95 11.11 43.01
C ARG A 108 -9.24 11.83 43.39
N LEU A 109 -10.04 12.22 42.40
CA LEU A 109 -11.31 12.91 42.65
C LEU A 109 -12.32 12.01 43.38
N SER A 110 -12.42 10.72 42.99
CA SER A 110 -13.30 9.78 43.69
C SER A 110 -12.89 9.55 45.13
N ALA A 111 -11.58 9.49 45.41
CA ALA A 111 -11.06 9.36 46.77
C ALA A 111 -11.32 10.61 47.61
N ALA A 112 -11.16 11.80 47.04
CA ALA A 112 -11.40 13.07 47.71
C ALA A 112 -12.88 13.31 48.04
N ASN A 113 -13.81 12.86 47.19
CA ASN A 113 -15.26 13.00 47.43
C ASN A 113 -15.86 11.93 48.36
N SER A 114 -15.08 10.91 48.73
CA SER A 114 -15.51 9.83 49.63
C SER A 114 -15.04 10.06 51.08
N GLN A 115 -14.33 11.16 51.36
CA GLN A 115 -13.97 11.66 52.70
C GLN A 115 -14.88 12.81 53.09
#